data_AF-A0A316JR23-F1
#
_entry.id   AF-A0A316JR23-F1
#
_cell.length_a   1.000
_cell.length_b   1.000
_cell.length_c   1.000
_cell.angle_alpha   90.00
_cell.angle_beta   90.00
_cell.angle_gamma   90.00
#
_symmetry.space_group_name_H-M   'P 1'
#
loop_
_entity.id
_entity.type
_entity.pdbx_description
1 polymer ?
#
loop_
_entity_poly.entity_id
_entity_poly.type
_entity_poly.pdbx_seq_one_letter_code
_entity_poly.pdbx_strand_id
1 'polypeptide(L)' 'MARHIHIFRTELNTDESIAVLKETMNQHPDISRWHLDLEDVDKVLKVETDSLSEACIISLAGENQIFCEVLPD' A
#
# COMPACT_ATOMS: atom_id res chain seq x y z
N MET A 1 -11.00 15.96 -10.03
CA MET A 1 -9.64 15.41 -10.02
C MET A 1 -9.77 13.90 -10.20
N ALA A 2 -8.84 13.28 -10.94
CA ALA A 2 -8.93 11.86 -11.26
C ALA A 2 -8.33 11.06 -10.11
N ARG A 3 -9.11 10.14 -9.54
CA ARG A 3 -8.60 9.25 -8.49
C ARG A 3 -7.91 8.06 -9.16
N HIS A 4 -6.67 7.83 -8.79
CA HIS A 4 -5.89 6.69 -9.22
C HIS A 4 -6.00 5.59 -8.16
N ILE A 5 -6.31 4.38 -8.63
CA ILE A 5 -6.40 3.20 -7.80
C ILE A 5 -5.17 2.36 -8.13
N HIS A 6 -4.37 2.11 -7.12
CA HIS A 6 -3.18 1.28 -7.22
C HIS A 6 -3.40 0.00 -6.41
N ILE A 7 -3.08 -1.13 -7.02
CA ILE A 7 -3.17 -2.43 -6.39
C ILE A 7 -1.74 -2.95 -6.23
N PHE A 8 -1.41 -3.35 -5.02
CA PHE A 8 -0.11 -3.88 -4.66
C PHE A 8 -0.28 -5.24 -4.03
N ARG A 9 0.60 -6.14 -4.41
CA ARG A 9 0.91 -7.34 -3.65
C ARG A 9 1.83 -6.95 -2.50
N THR A 10 1.59 -7.46 -1.29
CA THR A 10 2.46 -7.17 -0.14
C THR A 10 2.90 -8.45 0.56
N GLU A 11 4.16 -8.54 0.98
CA GLU A 11 4.68 -9.69 1.75
C GLU A 11 4.59 -9.38 3.26
N LEU A 12 3.37 -9.13 3.75
CA LEU A 12 3.15 -8.74 5.15
C LEU A 12 3.14 -9.95 6.08
N ASN A 13 4.31 -10.48 6.41
CA ASN A 13 4.45 -11.71 7.20
C ASN A 13 4.33 -11.49 8.71
N THR A 14 4.26 -10.23 9.16
CA THR A 14 4.29 -9.86 10.57
C THR A 14 3.30 -8.75 10.86
N ASP A 15 2.63 -8.81 12.01
CA ASP A 15 1.66 -7.80 12.47
C ASP A 15 2.27 -6.40 12.58
N GLU A 16 3.57 -6.32 12.92
CA GLU A 16 4.31 -5.06 12.99
C GLU A 16 4.39 -4.37 11.63
N SER A 17 4.79 -5.09 10.57
CA SER A 17 4.84 -4.55 9.20
C SER A 17 3.47 -4.08 8.74
N ILE A 18 2.41 -4.80 9.11
CA ILE A 18 1.03 -4.42 8.82
C ILE A 18 0.72 -3.09 9.52
N ALA A 19 0.99 -2.97 10.82
CA ALA A 19 0.73 -1.76 11.59
C ALA A 19 1.48 -0.55 11.01
N VAL A 20 2.77 -0.72 10.67
CA VAL A 20 3.62 0.34 10.09
C VAL A 20 3.10 0.78 8.72
N LEU A 21 2.74 -0.17 7.84
CA LEU A 21 2.16 0.15 6.54
C LEU A 21 0.84 0.92 6.70
N LYS A 22 -0.04 0.43 7.58
CA LYS A 22 -1.34 1.08 7.85
C LYS A 22 -1.15 2.49 8.38
N GLU A 23 -0.22 2.70 9.30
CA GLU A 23 0.09 4.01 9.85
C GLU A 23 0.63 4.95 8.76
N THR A 24 1.58 4.48 7.94
CA THR A 24 2.16 5.23 6.82
C THR A 24 1.08 5.66 5.82
N MET A 25 0.19 4.74 5.44
CA MET A 25 -0.90 5.02 4.50
C MET A 25 -1.94 5.98 5.11
N ASN A 26 -2.22 5.86 6.41
CA ASN A 26 -3.18 6.73 7.10
C ASN A 26 -2.63 8.13 7.39
N GLN A 27 -1.31 8.26 7.57
CA GLN A 27 -0.64 9.55 7.77
C GLN A 27 -0.48 10.36 6.49
N HIS A 28 -0.58 9.72 5.31
CA HIS A 28 -0.37 10.40 4.04
C HIS A 28 -1.61 11.18 3.58
N PRO A 29 -1.52 12.51 3.43
CA PRO A 29 -2.68 13.34 3.06
C PRO A 29 -3.17 13.13 1.62
N ASP A 30 -2.31 12.60 0.74
CA ASP A 30 -2.62 12.29 -0.66
C ASP A 30 -3.42 10.98 -0.82
N ILE A 31 -3.49 10.16 0.22
CA ILE A 31 -4.25 8.91 0.21
C ILE A 31 -5.67 9.23 0.61
N SER A 32 -6.59 9.17 -0.36
CA SER A 32 -8.01 9.36 -0.08
C SER A 32 -8.61 8.15 0.63
N ARG A 33 -8.17 6.95 0.25
CA ARG A 33 -8.71 5.70 0.77
C ARG A 33 -7.73 4.57 0.53
N TRP A 34 -7.69 3.60 1.42
CA TRP A 34 -6.91 2.39 1.22
C TRP A 34 -7.62 1.20 1.84
N HIS A 35 -7.27 0.02 1.37
CA HIS A 35 -7.80 -1.26 1.79
C HIS A 35 -6.68 -2.28 1.80
N LEU A 36 -6.65 -3.16 2.80
CA LEU A 36 -5.64 -4.18 2.93
C LEU A 36 -6.33 -5.51 3.22
N ASP A 37 -6.30 -6.39 2.24
CA ASP A 37 -6.82 -7.75 2.32
C ASP A 37 -5.71 -8.68 2.81
N LEU A 38 -5.67 -8.92 4.13
CA LEU A 38 -4.76 -9.88 4.75
C LEU A 38 -5.29 -11.32 4.71
N GLU A 39 -6.57 -11.49 4.37
CA GLU A 39 -7.20 -12.80 4.18
C GLU A 39 -6.83 -13.42 2.84
N ASP A 40 -6.34 -12.61 1.89
CA ASP A 40 -5.82 -13.10 0.62
C ASP A 40 -4.42 -13.70 0.82
N VAL A 41 -4.14 -14.81 0.12
CA VAL A 41 -2.86 -15.53 0.25
C VAL A 41 -1.67 -14.63 -0.12
N ASP A 42 -1.91 -13.70 -1.05
CA ASP A 42 -0.92 -12.75 -1.56
C ASP A 42 -0.98 -11.37 -0.89
N LYS A 43 -1.79 -11.23 0.17
CA LYS A 43 -1.98 -10.02 0.98
C LYS A 43 -2.02 -8.74 0.14
N VAL A 44 -3.19 -8.47 -0.42
CA VAL A 44 -3.38 -7.41 -1.42
C VAL A 44 -3.64 -6.07 -0.71
N LEU A 45 -2.84 -5.05 -1.04
CA LEU A 45 -3.05 -3.66 -0.64
C LEU A 45 -3.62 -2.88 -1.82
N LYS A 46 -4.78 -2.27 -1.63
CA LYS A 46 -5.41 -1.37 -2.59
C LYS A 46 -5.38 0.05 -2.05
N VAL A 47 -4.78 0.98 -2.78
CA VAL A 47 -4.63 2.38 -2.36
C VAL A 47 -5.26 3.28 -3.42
N GLU A 48 -6.18 4.14 -2.99
CA GLU A 48 -6.83 5.17 -3.79
C GLU A 48 -6.21 6.52 -3.45
N THR A 49 -5.53 7.13 -4.42
CA THR A 49 -4.82 8.41 -4.24
C THR A 49 -5.14 9.36 -5.39
N ASP A 50 -4.97 10.65 -5.17
CA ASP A 50 -5.22 11.65 -6.22
C ASP A 50 -3.93 12.07 -6.94
N SER A 51 -2.77 11.93 -6.30
CA SER A 51 -1.48 12.39 -6.82
C SER A 51 -0.27 11.51 -6.50
N LEU A 52 -0.44 10.42 -5.73
CA LEU A 52 0.65 9.49 -5.44
C LEU A 52 0.81 8.48 -6.58
N SER A 53 2.05 8.14 -6.88
CA SER A 53 2.40 7.08 -7.85
C SER A 53 2.82 5.80 -7.14
N GLU A 54 2.74 4.67 -7.83
CA GLU A 54 3.09 3.36 -7.28
C GLU A 54 4.50 3.30 -6.72
N ALA A 55 5.46 3.88 -7.46
CA ALA A 55 6.86 3.89 -7.08
C ALA A 55 7.09 4.57 -5.72
N CYS A 56 6.29 5.59 -5.38
CA CYS A 56 6.40 6.29 -4.10
C CYS A 56 5.94 5.38 -2.94
N ILE A 57 4.80 4.72 -3.12
CA ILE A 57 4.23 3.77 -2.16
C ILE A 57 5.18 2.58 -1.96
N ILE A 58 5.76 2.07 -3.04
CA ILE A 58 6.75 0.98 -3.01
C ILE A 58 8.03 1.40 -2.27
N SER A 59 8.52 2.61 -2.53
CA SER A 59 9.71 3.12 -1.83
C SER A 59 9.45 3.28 -0.33
N LEU A 60 8.29 3.83 0.06
CA LEU A 60 7.88 3.98 1.46
C LEU A 60 7.78 2.63 2.19
N ALA A 61 7.19 1.63 1.54
CA ALA A 61 7.12 0.28 2.09
C ALA A 61 8.53 -0.34 2.22
N GLY A 62 9.37 -0.19 1.18
CA GLY A 62 10.74 -0.69 1.18
C GLY A 62 11.62 -0.09 2.29
N GLU A 63 11.45 1.21 2.60
CA GLU A 63 12.13 1.86 3.74
C GLU A 63 11.75 1.22 5.09
N ASN A 64 10.55 0.67 5.19
CA ASN A 64 10.05 -0.05 6.37
C ASN A 64 10.31 -1.56 6.31
N GLN A 65 11.21 -2.02 5.43
CA GLN A 65 11.52 -3.44 5.18
C GLN A 65 10.29 -4.25 4.71
N ILE A 66 9.30 -3.59 4.12
CA ILE A 66 8.09 -4.21 3.59
C ILE A 66 8.27 -4.38 2.10
N PHE A 67 8.19 -5.63 1.64
CA PHE A 67 8.14 -5.90 0.21
C PHE A 67 6.73 -5.64 -0.29
N CYS A 68 6.59 -4.71 -1.22
CA CYS A 68 5.37 -4.57 -2.00
C CYS A 68 5.69 -4.36 -3.48
N GLU A 69 4.85 -4.95 -4.32
CA GLU A 69 5.00 -4.93 -5.77
C GLU A 69 3.68 -4.49 -6.38
N VAL A 70 3.74 -3.59 -7.36
CA VAL A 70 2.55 -3.17 -8.11
C VAL A 70 2.03 -4.33 -8.94
N LEU A 71 0.73 -4.59 -8.86
CA LEU A 71 0.04 -5.54 -9.73
C LEU A 71 -0.63 -4.75 -10.86
N PRO A 72 -0.08 -4.76 -12.08
CA PRO A 72 -0.79 -4.28 -13.26
C PRO A 72 -1.95 -5.25 -13.58
N ASP A 73 -3.10 -4.68 -13.93
CA ASP A 73 -4.32 -5.40 -14.37
C ASP A 73 -4.06 -6.28 -15.61
#